data_AF-A0A562V554-F1
#
_entry.id   AF-A0A562V554-F1
#
_cell.length_a   1.000
_cell.length_b   1.000
_cell.length_c   1.000
_cell.angle_alpha   90.00
_cell.angle_beta   90.00
_cell.angle_gamma   90.00
#
_symmetry.space_group_name_H-M   'P 1'
#
loop_
_entity.id
_entity.type
_entity.pdbx_description
1 polymer ?
#
loop_
_entity_poly.entity_id
_entity_poly.type
_entity_poly.pdbx_seq_one_letter_code
_entity_poly.pdbx_strand_id
1 'polypeptide(L)' 'MRLFSKAHTLADRALDRMVHGTRAAAGCAPDTWTRCVRNGVCSSGHSKERCSVSGGCTVSCSHIGCC' A
#
# COMPACT_ATOMS: atom_id res chain seq x y z
N MET A 1 -20.60 33.09 26.09
CA MET A 1 -20.24 32.60 24.73
C MET A 1 -19.01 31.68 24.80
N ARG A 2 -19.13 30.42 25.26
CA ARG A 2 -18.00 29.46 25.36
C ARG A 2 -18.32 28.04 24.85
N LEU A 3 -19.49 27.84 24.23
CA LEU A 3 -19.96 26.52 23.78
C LEU A 3 -19.61 26.22 22.32
N PHE A 4 -19.41 27.25 21.48
CA PHE A 4 -19.13 27.08 20.05
C PHE A 4 -17.70 26.61 19.74
N SER A 5 -16.73 26.89 20.60
CA SER A 5 -15.32 26.52 20.37
C SER A 5 -15.02 25.02 20.51
N LYS A 6 -15.86 24.27 21.23
CA LYS A 6 -15.69 22.82 21.44
C LYS A 6 -16.22 21.97 20.28
N ALA A 7 -17.17 22.49 19.50
CA ALA A 7 -17.72 21.76 18.35
C ALA A 7 -16.73 21.72 17.18
N HIS A 8 -16.03 22.83 16.92
CA HIS A 8 -15.01 22.90 15.86
C HIS A 8 -13.85 21.93 16.09
N THR A 9 -13.38 21.81 17.34
CA THR A 9 -12.26 20.91 17.67
C THR A 9 -12.59 19.42 17.54
N LEU A 10 -13.87 19.03 17.63
CA LEU A 10 -14.30 17.65 17.39
C LEU A 10 -14.46 17.35 15.89
N ALA A 11 -15.00 18.30 15.13
CA ALA A 11 -15.14 18.17 13.68
C ALA A 11 -13.76 18.07 13.00
N ASP A 12 -12.79 18.89 13.41
CA ASP A 12 -11.43 18.85 12.88
C ASP A 12 -10.72 17.53 13.20
N ARG A 13 -10.94 16.96 14.40
CA ARG A 13 -10.37 15.64 14.76
C ARG A 13 -11.01 14.49 13.98
N ALA A 14 -12.30 14.58 13.67
CA ALA A 14 -12.99 13.58 12.86
C ALA A 14 -12.52 13.65 11.40
N LEU A 15 -12.41 14.85 10.84
CA LEU A 15 -11.87 15.10 9.51
C LEU A 15 -10.40 14.67 9.40
N ASP A 16 -9.56 14.97 10.39
CA ASP A 16 -8.16 14.57 10.39
C ASP A 16 -7.99 13.04 10.44
N ARG A 17 -8.83 12.33 11.21
CA ARG A 17 -8.86 10.86 11.19
C ARG A 17 -9.37 10.28 9.89
N MET A 18 -10.38 10.89 9.28
CA MET A 18 -10.87 10.47 7.97
C MET A 18 -9.83 10.72 6.89
N VAL A 19 -9.16 11.88 6.88
CA VAL A 19 -8.14 12.26 5.90
C VAL A 19 -6.86 11.43 6.07
N HIS A 20 -6.38 11.19 7.30
CA HIS A 20 -5.24 10.30 7.52
C HIS A 20 -5.59 8.83 7.24
N GLY A 21 -6.80 8.37 7.60
CA GLY A 21 -7.26 7.02 7.29
C GLY A 21 -7.50 6.79 5.79
N THR A 22 -7.97 7.81 5.06
CA THR A 22 -8.21 7.72 3.60
C THR A 22 -6.95 7.97 2.79
N ARG A 23 -5.99 8.80 3.22
CA ARG A 23 -4.71 8.98 2.50
C ARG A 23 -3.88 7.69 2.46
N ALA A 24 -3.93 6.86 3.51
CA ALA A 24 -3.29 5.55 3.49
C ALA A 24 -4.00 4.55 2.56
N ALA A 25 -5.33 4.65 2.43
CA ALA A 25 -6.13 3.74 1.59
C ALA A 25 -6.25 4.19 0.12
N ALA A 26 -6.09 5.49 -0.18
CA ALA A 26 -6.27 6.05 -1.52
C ALA A 26 -5.03 5.96 -2.41
N GLY A 27 -3.85 5.73 -1.85
CA GLY A 27 -2.59 5.65 -2.62
C GLY A 27 -2.24 4.26 -3.13
N CYS A 28 -2.89 3.22 -2.62
CA CYS A 28 -2.45 1.84 -2.82
C CYS A 28 -3.59 1.02 -3.41
N ALA A 29 -3.83 1.26 -4.69
CA ALA A 29 -4.66 0.36 -5.47
C ALA A 29 -4.02 -1.04 -5.44
N PRO A 30 -4.78 -2.10 -5.12
CA PRO A 30 -4.28 -3.45 -5.24
C PRO A 30 -3.96 -3.71 -6.71
N ASP A 31 -2.66 -3.75 -7.02
CA ASP A 31 -2.17 -4.03 -8.35
C ASP A 31 -1.25 -5.25 -8.32
N THR A 32 -1.27 -6.01 -9.41
CA THR A 32 -0.45 -7.21 -9.60
C THR A 32 0.34 -7.11 -10.88
N TRP A 33 1.66 -7.26 -10.76
CA TRP A 33 2.56 -7.29 -11.91
C TRP A 33 3.55 -8.43 -11.79
N THR A 34 4.20 -8.73 -12.91
CA THR A 34 5.31 -9.70 -12.95
C THR A 34 6.60 -9.00 -13.28
N ARG A 35 7.69 -9.41 -12.63
CA ARG A 35 9.04 -8.92 -12.93
C ARG A 35 10.03 -10.07 -13.00
N CYS A 36 11.10 -9.89 -13.77
CA CYS A 36 12.25 -10.79 -13.75
C CYS A 36 13.34 -10.15 -12.87
N VAL A 37 13.83 -10.89 -11.87
CA VAL A 37 14.91 -10.45 -10.98
C VAL A 37 16.09 -11.38 -11.11
N ARG A 38 17.31 -10.86 -11.00
CA ARG A 38 18.52 -11.68 -10.99
C ARG A 38 18.76 -12.19 -9.56
N ASN A 39 18.56 -13.48 -9.32
CA ASN A 39 18.68 -14.06 -7.97
C ASN A 39 19.25 -15.48 -7.92
N GLY A 40 19.73 -16.03 -9.03
CA GLY A 40 20.42 -17.34 -9.05
C GLY A 40 19.54 -18.56 -8.75
N VAL A 41 18.23 -18.39 -8.59
CA VAL A 41 17.27 -19.50 -8.37
C VAL A 41 17.13 -20.37 -9.63
N CYS A 42 17.24 -19.74 -10.80
CA CYS A 42 17.18 -20.40 -12.10
C CYS A 42 18.57 -20.48 -12.71
N SER A 43 18.83 -21.50 -13.55
CA SER A 43 20.11 -21.70 -14.23
C SER A 43 20.49 -20.54 -15.16
N SER A 44 19.49 -19.82 -15.69
CA SER A 44 19.64 -18.57 -16.45
C SER A 44 20.11 -17.38 -15.59
N GLY A 45 20.08 -17.52 -14.26
CA GLY A 45 20.40 -16.46 -13.30
C GLY A 45 19.24 -15.51 -12.99
N HIS A 46 18.12 -15.61 -13.72
CA HIS A 46 16.94 -14.76 -13.55
C HIS A 46 15.73 -15.57 -13.10
N SER A 47 14.98 -15.06 -12.14
CA SER A 47 13.70 -15.64 -11.73
C SER A 47 12.56 -14.67 -11.94
N LYS A 48 11.41 -15.22 -12.30
CA LYS A 48 10.15 -14.53 -12.46
C LYS A 48 9.45 -14.47 -11.11
N GLU A 49 9.14 -13.26 -10.67
CA GLU A 49 8.35 -12.98 -9.48
C GLU A 49 7.00 -12.39 -9.89
N ARG A 50 5.94 -12.81 -9.20
CA ARG A 50 4.64 -12.12 -9.19
C ARG A 50 4.59 -11.27 -7.94
N CYS A 51 4.42 -9.97 -8.12
CA CYS A 51 4.31 -9.00 -7.04
C CYS A 51 2.89 -8.46 -6.96
N SER A 52 2.44 -8.18 -5.75
CA SER A 52 1.14 -7.58 -5.47
C SER A 52 1.25 -6.49 -4.41
N VAL A 53 0.52 -5.40 -4.59
CA VAL A 53 0.27 -4.41 -3.53
C VAL A 53 -0.94 -4.87 -2.71
N SER A 54 -0.73 -5.09 -1.43
CA SER A 54 -1.82 -5.38 -0.48
C SER A 54 -2.46 -4.09 0.05
N GLY A 55 -3.66 -4.19 0.65
CA GLY A 55 -4.42 -3.04 1.16
C GLY A 55 -3.72 -2.17 2.21
N GLY A 56 -2.56 -2.60 2.71
CA GLY A 56 -1.65 -1.82 3.57
C GLY A 56 -0.45 -1.21 2.83
N CYS A 57 -0.53 -1.00 1.51
CA CYS A 57 0.58 -0.49 0.68
C CYS A 57 1.83 -1.37 0.68
N THR A 58 1.73 -2.61 1.16
CA THR A 58 2.88 -3.50 1.27
C THR A 58 3.01 -4.29 -0.01
N VAL A 59 4.16 -4.17 -0.67
CA VAL A 59 4.53 -4.97 -1.84
C VAL A 59 5.01 -6.33 -1.36
N SER A 60 4.31 -7.38 -1.77
CA SER A 60 4.73 -8.77 -1.56
C SER A 60 5.02 -9.42 -2.89
N CYS A 61 6.14 -10.13 -3.00
CA CYS A 61 6.54 -10.83 -4.22
C CYS A 61 6.71 -12.33 -3.94
N SER A 62 6.24 -13.16 -4.86
CA SER A 62 6.41 -14.60 -4.80
C SER A 62 7.04 -15.11 -6.09
N HIS A 63 8.01 -16.02 -5.96
CA HIS A 63 8.60 -16.68 -7.12
C HIS A 63 7.54 -17.53 -7.84
N ILE A 64 7.45 -17.37 -9.16
CA ILE A 64 6.48 -18.08 -10.01
C ILE A 64 7.13 -18.81 -11.19
N GLY A 65 8.45 -18.75 -11.34
CA GLY A 65 9.18 -19.50 -12.36
C GLY A 65 10.48 -18.82 -12.78
N CYS A 66 11.03 -19.27 -13.91
CA CYS A 66 12.25 -18.72 -14.47
C CYS A 66 11.95 -17.74 -15.61
N CYS A 67 12.81 -16.72 -15.68
CA CYS A 67 13.07 -15.98 -16.91
C CYS A 67 14.45 -16.44 -17.41
#